data_AF-A0AAD6FA20-F1
#
_entry.id   AF-A0AAD6FA20-F1
#
_cell.length_a   1.000
_cell.length_b   1.000
_cell.length_c   1.000
_cell.angle_alpha   90.00
_cell.angle_beta   90.00
_cell.angle_gamma   90.00
#
_symmetry.space_group_name_H-M   'P 1'
#
loop_
_entity.id
_entity.type
_entity.pdbx_description
1 polymer ?
#
loop_
_entity_poly.entity_id
_entity_poly.type
_entity_poly.pdbx_seq_one_letter_code
_entity_poly.pdbx_strand_id
1 'polypeptide(L)' 'MIMIPMIISIMDIRSRYIDNPYTELYSSSCDNKKVSCGSDNNECEMFICECDRKAAECFGRTPWLPENA' A
#
# COMPACT_ATOMS: atom_id res chain seq x y z
N MET A 1 3.56 -6.91 4.73
CA MET A 1 2.29 -7.44 5.25
C MET A 1 1.78 -8.43 4.23
N ILE A 2 1.99 -9.72 4.47
CA ILE A 2 1.52 -10.80 3.58
C ILE A 2 0.03 -10.96 3.87
N MET A 3 -0.81 -10.11 3.30
CA MET A 3 -2.26 -10.30 3.36
C MET A 3 -2.73 -10.99 2.09
N ILE A 4 -2.61 -12.32 2.14
CA ILE A 4 -3.68 -13.26 1.80
C ILE A 4 -4.12 -13.30 0.33
N PRO A 5 -3.56 -14.22 -0.48
CA PRO A 5 -4.12 -14.62 -1.78
C PRO A 5 -5.56 -15.20 -1.72
N MET A 6 -6.18 -15.33 -0.53
CA MET A 6 -7.57 -15.76 -0.38
C MET A 6 -8.61 -14.64 -0.53
N ILE A 7 -8.23 -13.35 -0.48
CA ILE A 7 -9.20 -12.25 -0.65
C ILE A 7 -9.42 -11.92 -2.15
N ILE A 8 -8.51 -12.36 -3.03
CA ILE A 8 -8.56 -12.05 -4.47
C ILE A 8 -9.87 -12.52 -5.14
N SER A 9 -10.49 -13.62 -4.67
CA SER A 9 -11.73 -14.15 -5.26
C SER A 9 -13.03 -13.51 -4.77
N ILE A 10 -12.99 -12.57 -3.82
CA ILE A 10 -14.17 -11.93 -3.21
C ILE A 10 -14.20 -10.39 -3.37
N MET A 11 -13.18 -9.77 -3.99
CA MET A 11 -12.94 -8.32 -3.94
C MET A 11 -13.41 -7.48 -5.14
N ASP A 12 -14.12 -8.04 -6.12
CA ASP A 12 -14.76 -7.21 -7.15
C ASP A 12 -16.08 -6.54 -6.66
N ILE A 13 -16.44 -6.70 -5.38
CA ILE A 13 -17.54 -5.94 -4.75
C ILE A 13 -16.95 -4.68 -4.11
N ARG A 14 -16.70 -3.64 -4.92
CA ARG A 14 -16.26 -2.31 -4.47
C ARG A 14 -17.36 -1.60 -3.67
N SER A 15 -17.34 -1.81 -2.36
CA SER A 15 -18.16 -1.07 -1.40
C SER A 15 -17.36 0.12 -0.88
N ARG A 16 -17.98 1.31 -0.72
CA ARG A 16 -17.33 2.52 -0.15
C ARG A 16 -16.66 2.29 1.21
N TYR A 17 -17.01 1.21 1.90
CA TYR A 17 -16.37 0.80 3.14
C TYR A 17 -14.94 0.28 2.94
N ILE A 18 -14.67 -0.35 1.80
CA ILE A 18 -13.35 -0.89 1.42
C ILE A 18 -12.49 0.20 0.74
N ASP A 19 -13.11 1.17 0.06
CA ASP A 19 -12.46 2.33 -0.60
C ASP A 19 -11.86 3.37 0.39
N ASN A 20 -11.34 2.95 1.54
CA ASN A 20 -10.62 3.81 2.47
C ASN A 20 -9.12 3.48 2.47
N PRO A 21 -8.24 4.44 2.80
CA PRO A 21 -6.79 4.25 2.72
C PRO A 21 -6.21 3.07 3.51
N TYR A 22 -6.94 2.55 4.51
CA TYR A 22 -6.49 1.44 5.35
C TYR A 22 -6.95 0.07 4.85
N THR A 23 -7.95 0.00 3.99
CA THR A 23 -8.53 -1.27 3.53
C THR A 23 -8.56 -1.42 2.02
N GLU A 24 -8.30 -0.36 1.27
CA GLU A 24 -8.21 -0.41 -0.18
C GLU A 24 -6.96 -1.18 -0.61
N LEU A 25 -7.13 -2.14 -1.52
CA LEU A 25 -6.01 -2.87 -2.09
C LEU A 25 -5.53 -2.18 -3.34
N TYR A 26 -4.22 -2.03 -3.45
CA TYR A 26 -3.56 -1.50 -4.63
C TYR A 26 -2.38 -2.39 -5.04
N SER A 27 -2.07 -2.37 -6.33
CA SER A 27 -0.94 -3.05 -6.93
C SER A 27 0.36 -2.31 -6.61
N SER A 28 1.35 -3.02 -6.08
CA SER A 28 2.69 -2.50 -5.82
C SER A 28 3.75 -3.58 -6.03
N SER A 29 4.97 -3.15 -6.34
CA SER A 29 6.15 -4.01 -6.46
C SER A 29 7.31 -3.44 -5.65
N CYS A 30 8.21 -4.31 -5.22
CA CYS A 30 9.42 -3.93 -4.50
C CYS A 30 10.62 -4.64 -5.12
N ASP A 31 11.58 -3.85 -5.60
CA ASP A 31 12.86 -4.34 -6.08
C ASP A 31 13.98 -3.47 -5.51
N ASN A 32 15.10 -4.08 -5.10
CA ASN A 32 16.26 -3.38 -4.55
C ASN A 32 15.91 -2.32 -3.47
N LYS A 33 14.98 -2.63 -2.56
CA LYS A 33 14.46 -1.74 -1.50
C LYS A 33 13.70 -0.50 -2.02
N LYS A 34 13.33 -0.47 -3.30
CA LYS A 34 12.53 0.58 -3.92
C LYS A 34 11.12 0.05 -4.21
N VAL A 35 10.13 0.69 -3.62
CA VAL A 35 8.71 0.41 -3.88
C VAL A 35 8.26 1.18 -5.14
N SER A 36 7.47 0.55 -5.99
CA SER A 36 6.83 1.15 -7.17
C SER A 36 5.35 0.81 -7.21
N CYS A 37 4.50 1.77 -7.58
CA CYS A 37 3.06 1.57 -7.74
C CYS A 37 2.73 0.97 -9.11
N GLY A 38 1.84 -0.02 -9.14
CA GLY A 38 1.41 -0.70 -10.36
C GLY A 38 0.62 0.22 -11.29
N SER A 39 0.79 0.05 -12.59
CA SER A 39 0.09 0.82 -13.62
C SER A 39 -1.39 0.43 -13.79
N ASP A 40 -1.78 -0.70 -13.20
CA ASP A 40 -3.14 -1.24 -13.15
C ASP A 40 -4.01 -0.59 -12.06
N ASN A 41 -3.43 0.25 -11.21
CA ASN A 41 -4.16 1.02 -10.20
C ASN A 41 -5.03 2.12 -10.83
N ASN A 42 -6.27 2.23 -10.36
CA ASN A 42 -7.12 3.38 -10.61
C ASN A 42 -6.65 4.63 -9.81
N GLU A 43 -7.34 5.76 -9.96
CA GLU A 43 -6.96 7.02 -9.31
C GLU A 43 -6.89 6.93 -7.77
N CYS A 44 -7.84 6.26 -7.13
CA CYS A 44 -7.88 6.07 -5.68
C CYS A 44 -6.74 5.15 -5.21
N GLU A 45 -6.61 3.99 -5.83
CA GLU A 45 -5.57 2.99 -5.53
C GLU A 45 -4.16 3.58 -5.73
N MET A 46 -3.96 4.36 -6.80
CA MET A 46 -2.70 5.03 -7.09
C MET A 46 -2.36 6.10 -6.05
N PHE A 47 -3.36 6.88 -5.62
CA PHE A 47 -3.17 7.90 -4.60
C PHE A 47 -2.72 7.28 -3.28
N ILE A 48 -3.38 6.21 -2.84
CA ILE A 48 -3.05 5.51 -1.59
C ILE A 48 -1.66 4.85 -1.73
N CYS A 49 -1.39 4.18 -2.85
CA CYS A 49 -0.10 3.56 -3.10
C CYS A 49 1.05 4.57 -3.04
N GLU A 50 0.91 5.76 -3.66
CA GLU A 50 1.95 6.79 -3.64
C GLU A 50 2.13 7.41 -2.25
N CYS A 51 1.08 7.49 -1.43
CA CYS A 51 1.18 7.89 -0.04
C CYS A 51 2.06 6.90 0.74
N ASP A 52 1.76 5.61 0.64
CA ASP A 52 2.48 4.56 1.35
C ASP A 52 3.92 4.40 0.83
N ARG A 53 4.13 4.52 -0.49
CA ARG A 53 5.47 4.50 -1.11
C ARG A 53 6.36 5.60 -0.53
N LYS A 54 5.84 6.83 -0.43
CA LYS A 54 6.57 7.97 0.15
C LYS A 54 6.81 7.81 1.64
N ALA A 55 5.85 7.29 2.39
CA ALA A 55 6.03 7.02 3.82
C ALA A 55 7.11 5.96 4.05
N ALA A 56 7.10 4.86 3.29
CA ALA A 56 8.13 3.82 3.36
C ALA A 56 9.52 4.37 2.99
N GLU A 57 9.62 5.22 1.97
CA GLU A 57 10.86 5.91 1.60
C GLU A 57 11.34 6.85 2.72
N CYS A 58 10.43 7.56 3.37
CA CYS A 58 10.71 8.42 4.52
C CYS A 58 11.27 7.60 5.69
N PHE A 59 10.55 6.57 6.12
CA PHE A 59 10.96 5.71 7.23
C PHE A 59 12.26 4.95 6.94
N GLY A 60 12.49 4.55 5.69
CA GLY A 60 13.73 3.88 5.28
C GLY A 60 14.98 4.76 5.32
N ARG A 61 14.81 6.09 5.40
CA ARG A 61 15.91 7.06 5.50
C ARG A 61 16.16 7.56 6.92
N THR A 62 15.24 7.33 7.84
CA THR A 62 15.32 7.83 9.23
C THR A 62 15.76 6.72 10.18
N PRO A 63 16.62 7.02 11.17
CA PRO A 63 16.91 6.06 12.24
C PRO A 63 15.66 5.81 13.08
N TRP A 64 15.52 4.57 13.58
CA TRP A 64 14.49 4.24 14.56
C TRP A 64 14.93 4.67 15.96
N LEU A 65 14.04 5.37 16.67
CA LEU A 65 14.24 5.87 18.02
C LEU A 65 13.37 5.05 18.99
N PRO A 66 13.94 4.08 19.74
CA PRO A 66 13.19 3.19 20.63
C PRO A 66 12.31 3.92 21.66
N GLU A 67 12.69 5.13 22.05
CA GLU A 67 11.96 5.96 23.01
C GLU A 67 10.63 6.51 22.47
N ASN A 68 10.40 6.46 21.15
CA ASN A 68 9.20 6.96 20.46
C ASN A 68 8.38 5.83 19.82
N ALA A 69 8.63 4.58 20.23
CA ALA A 69 7.92 3.41 19.74
C ALA A 69 6.52 3.26 20.34
#